data_AF-A0A661HP93-F1
#
_entry.id   AF-A0A661HP93-F1
#
_cell.length_a   1.000
_cell.length_b   1.000
_cell.length_c   1.000
_cell.angle_alpha   90.00
_cell.angle_beta   90.00
_cell.angle_gamma   90.00
#
_symmetry.space_group_name_H-M   'P 1'
#
loop_
_entity.id
_entity.type
_entity.pdbx_description
1 polymer ?
#
loop_
_entity_poly.entity_id
_entity_poly.type
_entity_poly.pdbx_seq_one_letter_code
_entity_poly.pdbx_strand_id
1 'polypeptide(L)' 'MSIPPSMMGYKVEGGRLINDAPELVTGIDKAVMLKRAMKRADKVRMIAEGNELANANIDLFKKI' A
#
# COMPACT_ATOMS: atom_id res chain seq x y z
N MET A 1 32.39 -6.78 -1.20
CA MET A 1 31.91 -6.45 -2.56
C MET A 1 31.19 -5.10 -2.46
N SER A 2 31.67 -4.06 -3.16
CA SER A 2 31.10 -2.70 -3.11
C SER A 2 29.97 -2.59 -4.14
N ILE A 3 28.77 -2.22 -3.70
CA ILE A 3 27.61 -2.06 -4.58
C ILE A 3 27.76 -0.72 -5.31
N PRO A 4 27.67 -0.66 -6.65
CA PRO A 4 27.83 0.58 -7.40
C PRO A 4 26.70 1.59 -7.06
N PRO A 5 26.99 2.90 -7.01
CA PRO A 5 26.02 3.93 -6.64
C PRO A 5 24.72 3.91 -7.46
N SER A 6 24.79 3.48 -8.72
CA SER A 6 23.63 3.32 -9.61
C SER A 6 22.60 2.32 -9.12
N MET A 7 23.02 1.29 -8.36
CA MET A 7 22.12 0.32 -7.73
C MET A 7 21.51 0.81 -6.42
N MET A 8 22.03 1.91 -5.86
CA MET A 8 21.50 2.54 -4.64
C MET A 8 20.61 3.77 -4.94
N GLY A 9 20.28 4.01 -6.21
CA GLY A 9 19.50 5.17 -6.63
C GLY A 9 20.32 6.45 -6.78
N TYR A 10 21.65 6.37 -6.87
CA TYR A 10 22.47 7.55 -7.13
C TYR A 10 22.98 7.52 -8.57
N LYS A 11 22.61 8.54 -9.35
CA LYS A 11 23.05 8.68 -10.74
C LYS A 11 23.97 9.89 -10.87
N VAL A 12 24.96 9.79 -11.76
CA VAL A 12 25.75 10.95 -12.17
C VAL A 12 25.24 11.41 -13.53
N GLU A 13 24.69 12.61 -13.59
CA GLU A 13 24.26 13.26 -14.84
C GLU A 13 24.93 14.63 -14.95
N GLY A 14 25.59 14.89 -16.09
CA GLY A 14 26.24 16.18 -16.34
C GLY A 14 27.31 16.56 -15.31
N GLY A 15 27.96 15.57 -14.68
CA GLY A 15 28.95 15.79 -13.61
C GLY A 15 28.37 16.09 -12.23
N ARG A 16 27.05 16.00 -12.04
CA ARG A 16 26.36 16.17 -10.75
C ARG A 16 25.83 14.84 -10.24
N LEU A 17 25.92 14.64 -8.92
CA LEU A 17 25.27 13.54 -8.24
C LEU A 17 23.77 13.86 -8.07
N ILE A 18 22.92 13.05 -8.67
CA ILE A 18 21.47 13.06 -8.46
C ILE A 18 21.14 11.96 -7.46
N ASN A 19 20.38 12.32 -6.43
CA ASN A 19 19.92 11.40 -5.40
C ASN A 19 18.48 10.97 -5.71
N ASP A 20 18.34 9.82 -6.35
CA ASP A 20 17.08 9.09 -6.57
C ASP A 20 16.94 7.93 -5.57
N ALA A 21 17.72 7.92 -4.48
CA ALA A 21 17.61 6.89 -3.46
C ALA A 21 16.23 6.99 -2.78
N PRO A 22 15.59 5.86 -2.46
CA PRO A 22 14.30 5.87 -1.76
C PRO A 22 14.44 6.57 -0.40
N GLU A 23 13.38 7.26 0.02
CA GLU A 23 13.35 7.92 1.32
C GLU A 23 13.67 6.94 2.45
N LEU A 24 14.42 7.42 3.44
CA LEU A 24 14.79 6.64 4.62
C LEU A 24 13.54 6.43 5.49
N VAL A 25 12.89 5.28 5.30
CA VAL A 25 11.76 4.86 6.13
C VAL A 25 12.28 4.16 7.38
N THR A 26 12.01 4.73 8.56
CA THR A 26 12.42 4.13 9.83
C THR A 26 11.59 2.89 10.18
N GLY A 27 12.04 2.09 11.15
CA GLY A 27 11.26 0.94 11.63
C GLY A 27 9.90 1.34 12.21
N ILE A 28 9.81 2.51 12.85
CA ILE A 28 8.55 3.04 13.40
C ILE A 28 7.61 3.43 12.26
N ASP A 29 8.13 4.07 11.20
CA ASP A 29 7.33 4.45 10.04
C ASP A 29 6.71 3.23 9.37
N LYS A 30 7.47 2.14 9.22
CA LYS A 30 6.95 0.86 8.71
C LYS A 30 5.82 0.30 9.58
N ALA A 31 5.97 0.35 10.90
CA ALA A 31 4.93 -0.11 11.83
C ALA A 31 3.65 0.74 11.72
N VAL A 32 3.78 2.06 11.57
CA VAL A 32 2.64 2.96 11.37
C VAL A 32 1.94 2.69 10.03
N MET A 33 2.71 2.49 8.95
CA MET A 33 2.16 2.12 7.64
C MET A 33 1.37 0.80 7.70
N LEU A 34 1.92 -0.21 8.37
CA LEU A 34 1.24 -1.49 8.57
C LEU A 34 -0.07 -1.32 9.34
N LYS A 35 -0.04 -0.60 10.47
CA LYS A 35 -1.25 -0.32 11.27
C LYS A 35 -2.34 0.38 10.45
N ARG A 36 -1.95 1.35 9.62
CA ARG A 36 -2.88 2.06 8.72
C ARG A 36 -3.48 1.12 7.67
N ALA A 37 -2.66 0.25 7.07
CA ALA A 37 -3.10 -0.73 6.09
C ALA A 37 -4.10 -1.72 6.70
N MET A 38 -3.83 -2.24 7.89
CA MET A 38 -4.76 -3.15 8.60
C MET A 38 -6.11 -2.47 8.87
N LYS A 39 -6.11 -1.24 9.41
CA LYS A 39 -7.35 -0.49 9.67
C LYS A 39 -8.16 -0.27 8.39
N ARG A 40 -7.49 -0.01 7.26
CA ARG A 40 -8.16 0.14 5.96
C ARG A 40 -8.76 -1.19 5.51
N ALA A 41 -8.02 -2.29 5.61
CA ALA A 41 -8.50 -3.61 5.24
C ALA A 41 -9.75 -4.00 6.04
N ASP A 42 -9.77 -3.75 7.36
CA ASP A 42 -10.95 -4.01 8.18
C ASP A 42 -12.18 -3.22 7.70
N LYS A 43 -12.01 -1.95 7.35
CA LYS A 43 -13.12 -1.12 6.86
C LYS A 43 -13.62 -1.55 5.50
N VAL A 44 -12.72 -1.92 4.60
CA VAL A 44 -13.09 -2.44 3.27
C VAL A 44 -13.85 -3.75 3.42
N ARG A 45 -13.42 -4.65 4.32
CA ARG A 45 -14.11 -5.91 4.61
C ARG A 45 -15.55 -5.67 5.08
N MET A 46 -15.75 -4.77 6.05
CA MET A 46 -17.09 -4.42 6.55
C MET A 46 -18.03 -3.95 5.42
N ILE A 47 -17.51 -3.16 4.48
CA ILE A 47 -18.31 -2.65 3.35
C ILE A 47 -18.64 -3.79 2.39
N ALA A 48 -17.69 -4.68 2.10
CA ALA A 48 -17.90 -5.84 1.24
C ALA A 48 -18.99 -6.77 1.82
N GLU A 49 -18.89 -7.09 3.11
CA GLU A 49 -19.91 -7.88 3.83
C GLU A 49 -21.29 -7.23 3.77
N GLY A 50 -21.37 -5.90 3.97
CA GLY A 50 -22.62 -5.15 3.85
C GLY A 50 -23.24 -5.23 2.46
N ASN A 51 -22.41 -5.14 1.41
CA ASN A 51 -22.87 -5.25 0.02
C ASN A 51 -23.36 -6.67 -0.30
N GLU A 52 -22.65 -7.71 0.17
CA GLU A 52 -23.06 -9.10 -0.01
C GLU A 52 -24.41 -9.38 0.65
N LEU A 53 -24.62 -8.90 1.88
CA LEU A 53 -25.91 -9.00 2.56
C LEU A 53 -27.04 -8.27 1.82
N ALA A 54 -26.77 -7.07 1.31
CA ALA A 54 -27.75 -6.32 0.53
C ALA A 54 -28.14 -7.06 -0.76
N ASN A 55 -27.16 -7.62 -1.48
CA ASN A 55 -27.39 -8.41 -2.68
C ASN A 55 -28.18 -9.69 -2.37
N ALA A 56 -27.80 -10.42 -1.31
CA ALA A 56 -28.52 -11.62 -0.88
C ALA A 56 -30.00 -11.32 -0.56
N ASN A 57 -30.27 -10.18 0.08
CA ASN A 57 -31.65 -9.74 0.33
C ASN A 57 -32.39 -9.42 -0.96
N ILE A 58 -31.79 -8.67 -1.88
CA ILE A 58 -32.41 -8.35 -3.18
C ILE A 58 -32.76 -9.63 -3.94
N ASP A 59 -31.86 -10.61 -3.97
CA ASP A 59 -32.06 -11.87 -4.67
C ASP A 59 -33.17 -12.72 -4.02
N LEU A 60 -33.29 -12.68 -2.69
CA LEU A 60 -34.38 -13.33 -1.96
C LEU A 60 -35.74 -12.73 -2.35
N PHE A 61 -35.84 -11.39 -2.37
CA PHE A 61 -37.09 -10.70 -2.71
C PHE A 61 -37.44 -10.74 -4.20
N LYS A 62 -36.45 -10.88 -5.10
CA LYS A 62 -36.70 -11.09 -6.54
C LYS A 62 -37.23 -12.49 -6.88
N LYS A 63 -37.04 -13.47 -5.99
CA LYS A 63 -37.47 -14.87 -6.19
C LYS A 63 -38.90 -15.15 -5.70
N ILE A 64 -39.53 -14.22 -5.00
CA ILE A 64 -40.95 -14.24 -4.61
C ILE A 64 -41.74 -13.50 -5.67
#